data_AF-A0A4Y8LS66-F1
#
_entry.id   AF-A0A4Y8LS66-F1
#
_cell.length_a   1.000
_cell.length_b   1.000
_cell.length_c   1.000
_cell.angle_alpha   90.00
_cell.angle_beta   90.00
_cell.angle_gamma   90.00
#
_symmetry.space_group_name_H-M   'P 1'
#
loop_
_entity.id
_entity.type
_entity.pdbx_description
1 polymer ?
#
loop_
_entity_poly.entity_id
_entity_poly.type
_entity_poly.pdbx_seq_one_letter_code
_entity_poly.pdbx_strand_id
1 'polypeptide(L)'
;MKKLQRRVSTFLIVVLSFVFLIAPVASISVAASTAADAEVFPYTQGTKYQTSTNYTLKANGAAVPVIRAFNDYDYAHFSASEGLITYELTILNTDKVHEYSISPKKH
;
A
#
# COMPACT_ATOMS: atom_id res chain seq x y z
N MET A 1 43.28 -40.58 44.62
CA MET A 1 42.30 -39.50 44.90
C MET A 1 42.32 -38.36 43.83
N LYS A 2 42.51 -38.64 42.52
CA LYS A 2 42.58 -37.58 41.47
C LYS A 2 41.45 -37.62 40.43
N LYS A 3 40.60 -38.65 40.43
CA LYS A 3 39.54 -38.84 39.41
C LYS A 3 38.20 -38.18 39.76
N LEU A 4 37.95 -37.89 41.03
CA LEU A 4 36.68 -37.30 41.49
C LEU A 4 36.65 -35.76 41.34
N GLN A 5 37.77 -35.07 41.54
CA GLN A 5 37.85 -33.60 41.40
C GLN A 5 37.73 -33.11 39.95
N ARG A 6 38.11 -33.92 38.95
CA ARG A 6 38.00 -33.54 37.54
C ARG A 6 36.55 -33.49 37.04
N ARG A 7 35.63 -34.29 37.60
CA ARG A 7 34.23 -34.37 37.15
C ARG A 7 33.37 -33.21 37.67
N VAL A 8 33.67 -32.72 38.87
CA VAL A 8 32.95 -31.58 39.48
C VAL A 8 33.31 -30.28 38.77
N SER A 9 34.56 -30.13 38.30
CA SER A 9 35.02 -28.94 37.58
C SER A 9 34.38 -28.78 36.19
N THR A 10 34.11 -29.87 35.46
CA THR A 10 33.46 -29.78 34.14
C THR A 10 31.97 -29.46 34.26
N PHE A 11 31.29 -29.96 35.29
CA PHE A 11 29.87 -29.65 35.52
C PHE A 11 29.64 -28.21 35.95
N LEU A 12 30.56 -27.59 36.70
CA LEU A 12 30.41 -26.21 37.16
C LEU A 12 30.58 -25.18 36.04
N ILE A 13 31.33 -25.51 34.97
CA ILE A 13 31.59 -24.59 33.84
C ILE A 13 30.42 -24.57 32.84
N VAL A 14 29.68 -25.68 32.71
CA VAL A 14 28.53 -25.78 31.79
C VAL A 14 27.29 -25.07 32.34
N VAL A 15 27.11 -25.02 33.66
CA VAL A 15 25.95 -24.33 34.27
C VAL A 15 26.12 -22.81 34.27
N LEU A 16 27.36 -22.30 34.31
CA LEU A 16 27.64 -20.86 34.30
C LEU A 16 27.54 -20.21 32.90
N SER A 17 27.42 -20.99 31.84
CA SER A 17 27.36 -20.49 30.45
C SER A 17 25.94 -20.34 29.88
N PHE A 18 24.89 -20.65 30.65
CA PHE A 18 23.51 -20.64 30.17
C PHE A 18 22.64 -19.45 30.64
N VAL A 19 23.19 -18.49 31.39
CA VAL A 19 22.40 -17.43 32.05
C VAL A 19 22.35 -16.11 31.27
N PHE A 20 22.99 -16.00 30.10
CA PHE A 20 23.30 -14.68 29.51
C PHE A 20 22.52 -14.26 28.24
N LEU A 21 21.33 -14.79 27.95
CA LEU A 21 20.69 -14.56 26.64
C LEU A 21 19.18 -14.29 26.66
N ILE A 22 18.69 -13.50 27.62
CA ILE A 22 17.33 -12.94 27.55
C ILE A 22 17.39 -11.44 27.84
N ALA A 23 17.95 -10.67 26.90
CA ALA A 23 17.73 -9.22 26.88
C ALA A 23 16.33 -8.95 26.28
N PRO A 24 15.47 -8.16 26.93
CA PRO A 24 14.20 -7.77 26.33
C PRO A 24 14.48 -6.88 25.12
N VAL A 25 14.14 -7.37 23.94
CA VAL A 25 14.18 -6.59 22.70
C VAL A 25 13.07 -5.54 22.83
N ALA A 26 13.42 -4.31 23.17
CA ALA A 26 12.47 -3.20 23.18
C ALA A 26 11.93 -3.03 21.76
N SER A 27 10.66 -3.39 21.54
CA SER A 27 9.99 -3.19 20.27
C SER A 27 9.76 -1.69 20.07
N ILE A 28 10.60 -1.05 19.25
CA ILE A 28 10.38 0.32 18.80
C ILE A 28 9.17 0.27 17.85
N SER A 29 8.00 0.65 18.36
CA SER A 29 6.83 0.93 17.53
C SER A 29 7.12 2.22 16.76
N VAL A 30 7.46 2.06 15.48
CA VAL A 30 7.45 3.19 14.54
C VAL A 30 5.98 3.45 14.23
N ALA A 31 5.43 4.53 14.79
CA ALA A 31 4.12 5.02 14.41
C ALA A 31 4.18 5.39 12.92
N ALA A 32 3.53 4.58 12.08
CA ALA A 32 3.34 4.91 10.68
C ALA A 32 2.48 6.19 10.64
N SER A 33 3.05 7.30 10.18
CA SER A 33 2.25 8.49 9.88
C SER A 33 1.35 8.13 8.70
N THR A 34 0.09 7.84 8.96
CA THR A 34 -0.91 7.69 7.90
C THR A 34 -1.06 9.07 7.26
N ALA A 35 -0.52 9.25 6.06
CA ALA A 35 -0.77 10.46 5.28
C ALA A 35 -2.30 10.64 5.17
N ALA A 36 -2.77 11.86 5.44
CA ALA A 36 -4.19 12.17 5.33
C ALA A 36 -4.69 11.95 3.89
N ASP A 37 -5.98 11.72 3.72
CA ASP A 37 -6.58 11.63 2.39
C ASP A 37 -6.51 13.00 1.69
N ALA A 38 -6.16 13.00 0.41
CA ALA A 38 -6.13 14.21 -0.39
C ALA A 38 -7.56 14.68 -0.74
N GLU A 39 -7.78 16.00 -0.74
CA GLU A 39 -8.98 16.60 -1.31
C GLU A 39 -8.89 16.56 -2.84
N VAL A 40 -9.99 16.21 -3.51
CA VAL A 40 -10.06 16.05 -4.96
C VAL A 40 -10.86 17.20 -5.57
N PHE A 41 -10.31 17.83 -6.61
CA PHE A 41 -10.93 18.93 -7.35
C PHE A 41 -11.15 18.51 -8.82
N PRO A 42 -12.34 17.97 -9.18
CA PRO A 42 -12.66 17.61 -10.55
C PRO A 42 -12.76 18.84 -11.45
N TYR A 43 -12.23 18.75 -12.66
CA TYR A 43 -12.43 19.80 -13.66
C TYR A 43 -13.79 19.64 -14.36
N THR A 44 -14.46 20.76 -14.62
CA THR A 44 -15.68 20.76 -15.42
C THR A 44 -15.37 20.37 -16.87
N GLN A 45 -16.09 19.38 -17.39
CA GLN A 45 -15.98 18.98 -18.78
C GLN A 45 -16.54 20.07 -19.71
N GLY A 46 -15.74 20.51 -20.68
CA GLY A 46 -16.22 21.41 -21.73
C GLY A 46 -17.19 20.70 -22.69
N THR A 47 -18.15 21.44 -23.24
CA THR A 47 -19.23 20.89 -24.10
C THR A 47 -18.75 20.23 -25.39
N LYS A 48 -17.54 20.56 -25.87
CA LYS A 48 -16.93 19.94 -27.05
C LYS A 48 -16.45 18.49 -26.81
N TYR A 49 -16.39 18.05 -25.57
CA TYR A 49 -15.91 16.72 -25.20
C TYR A 49 -17.10 15.79 -24.90
N GLN A 50 -16.99 14.54 -25.33
CA GLN A 50 -17.99 13.52 -25.04
C GLN A 50 -17.62 12.78 -23.75
N THR A 51 -18.63 12.43 -22.95
CA THR A 51 -18.45 11.60 -21.76
C THR A 51 -18.18 10.15 -22.16
N SER A 52 -17.35 9.44 -21.39
CA SER A 52 -17.12 8.01 -21.58
C SER A 52 -18.41 7.21 -21.42
N THR A 53 -18.59 6.24 -22.30
CA THR A 53 -19.65 5.23 -22.21
C THR A 53 -19.13 3.90 -21.66
N ASN A 54 -17.84 3.81 -21.39
CA ASN A 54 -17.16 2.57 -20.99
C ASN A 54 -16.75 2.59 -19.53
N TYR A 55 -16.46 3.77 -18.97
CA TYR A 55 -15.88 3.91 -17.64
C TYR A 55 -16.48 5.07 -16.84
N THR A 56 -16.53 4.90 -15.52
CA THR A 56 -16.68 6.01 -14.56
C THR A 56 -15.56 5.96 -13.54
N LEU A 57 -15.14 7.13 -13.07
CA LEU A 57 -14.08 7.27 -12.08
C LEU A 57 -14.57 8.04 -10.85
N LYS A 58 -14.24 7.54 -9.66
CA LYS A 58 -14.17 8.35 -8.45
C LYS A 58 -12.74 8.38 -7.91
N ALA A 59 -12.36 9.51 -7.34
CA ALA A 59 -11.13 9.65 -6.55
C ALA A 59 -11.52 10.15 -5.16
N ASN A 60 -11.15 9.41 -4.11
CA ASN A 60 -11.58 9.68 -2.72
C ASN A 60 -13.10 9.92 -2.59
N GLY A 61 -13.90 9.18 -3.35
CA GLY A 61 -15.35 9.29 -3.39
C GLY A 61 -15.91 10.43 -4.25
N ALA A 62 -15.09 11.41 -4.66
CA ALA A 62 -15.51 12.48 -5.56
C ALA A 62 -15.60 11.97 -7.00
N ALA A 63 -16.71 12.27 -7.69
CA ALA A 63 -16.90 11.89 -9.09
C ALA A 63 -15.99 12.72 -10.01
N VAL A 64 -15.20 12.04 -10.85
CA VAL A 64 -14.31 12.68 -11.82
C VAL A 64 -14.85 12.41 -13.23
N PRO A 65 -15.10 13.45 -14.05
CA PRO A 65 -15.53 13.26 -15.43
C PRO A 65 -14.50 12.45 -16.24
N VAL A 66 -14.97 11.38 -16.88
CA VAL A 66 -14.19 10.59 -17.82
C VAL A 66 -14.60 10.99 -19.24
N ILE A 67 -13.63 11.41 -20.03
CA ILE A 67 -13.81 11.93 -21.39
C ILE A 67 -13.44 10.84 -22.39
N ARG A 68 -14.29 10.66 -23.40
CA ARG A 68 -14.00 9.82 -24.56
C ARG A 68 -13.03 10.54 -25.49
N ALA A 69 -11.81 10.01 -25.66
CA ALA A 69 -10.93 10.49 -26.71
C ALA A 69 -11.37 9.90 -28.06
N PHE A 70 -10.92 10.54 -29.14
CA PHE A 70 -11.42 10.39 -30.50
C PHE A 70 -11.47 8.98 -31.10
N ASN A 71 -11.00 7.91 -30.43
CA ASN A 71 -11.50 6.52 -30.56
C ASN A 71 -10.76 5.49 -29.70
N ASP A 72 -9.55 5.80 -29.20
CA ASP A 72 -8.63 4.74 -28.78
C ASP A 72 -8.42 4.64 -27.26
N TYR A 73 -8.88 5.63 -26.51
CA TYR A 73 -8.81 5.64 -25.05
C TYR A 73 -9.78 6.63 -24.43
N ASP A 74 -10.11 6.40 -23.17
CA ASP A 74 -10.83 7.37 -22.34
C ASP A 74 -9.85 7.93 -21.30
N TYR A 75 -10.02 9.20 -20.92
CA TYR A 75 -9.13 9.86 -19.96
C TYR A 75 -9.92 10.69 -18.94
N ALA A 76 -9.33 10.88 -17.77
CA ALA A 76 -9.91 11.67 -16.70
C ALA A 76 -8.81 12.51 -16.05
N HIS A 77 -9.05 13.81 -15.90
CA HIS A 77 -8.08 14.75 -15.34
C HIS A 77 -8.72 15.53 -14.19
N PHE A 78 -7.97 15.70 -13.10
CA PHE A 78 -8.36 16.45 -11.91
C PHE A 78 -7.10 16.90 -11.16
N SER A 79 -7.23 17.82 -10.21
CA SER A 79 -6.16 18.12 -9.25
C SER A 79 -6.52 17.59 -7.87
N ALA A 80 -5.51 17.39 -7.03
CA ALA A 80 -5.68 16.97 -5.66
C ALA A 80 -4.72 17.71 -4.73
N SER A 81 -5.08 17.83 -3.45
CA SER A 81 -4.14 18.28 -2.42
C SER A 81 -3.05 17.23 -2.16
N GLU A 82 -2.12 17.55 -1.28
CA GLU A 82 -1.22 16.54 -0.71
C GLU A 82 -2.03 15.49 0.08
N GLY A 83 -1.64 14.23 -0.03
CA GLY A 83 -2.29 13.13 0.68
C GLY A 83 -2.44 11.84 -0.14
N LEU A 84 -3.13 10.86 0.44
CA LEU A 84 -3.46 9.60 -0.23
C LEU A 84 -4.67 9.76 -1.16
N ILE A 85 -4.62 9.08 -2.31
CA ILE A 85 -5.74 9.00 -3.25
C ILE A 85 -6.09 7.53 -3.49
N THR A 86 -7.36 7.20 -3.28
CA THR A 86 -7.98 5.94 -3.66
C THR A 86 -8.83 6.16 -4.91
N TYR A 87 -8.59 5.34 -5.93
CA TYR A 87 -9.34 5.36 -7.18
C TYR A 87 -10.38 4.23 -7.20
N GLU A 88 -11.61 4.56 -7.56
CA GLU A 88 -12.69 3.61 -7.86
C GLU A 88 -13.02 3.74 -9.34
N LEU A 89 -12.56 2.77 -10.14
CA LEU A 89 -12.86 2.67 -11.57
C LEU A 89 -13.95 1.62 -11.78
N THR A 90 -15.04 2.01 -12.41
CA THR A 90 -16.11 1.08 -12.83
C THR A 90 -16.09 0.94 -14.34
N ILE A 91 -16.17 -0.30 -14.82
CA ILE A 91 -16.34 -0.62 -16.24
C ILE A 91 -17.85 -0.83 -16.49
N LEU A 92 -18.45 -0.02 -17.36
CA LEU A 92 -19.91 0.05 -17.53
C LEU A 92 -20.49 -1.02 -18.44
N ASN A 93 -19.67 -1.65 -19.27
CA ASN A 93 -20.09 -2.60 -20.31
C ASN A 93 -19.80 -4.06 -19.94
N THR A 94 -19.54 -4.34 -18.66
CA THR A 94 -19.29 -5.70 -18.16
C THR A 94 -19.77 -5.82 -16.71
N ASP A 95 -20.20 -7.03 -16.35
CA ASP A 95 -20.58 -7.36 -14.97
C ASP A 95 -19.36 -7.74 -14.12
N LYS A 96 -18.21 -7.99 -14.75
CA LYS A 96 -16.99 -8.44 -14.07
C LYS A 96 -15.71 -7.91 -14.73
N VAL A 97 -14.75 -7.52 -13.88
CA VAL A 97 -13.37 -7.29 -14.28
C VAL A 97 -12.64 -8.63 -14.31
N HIS A 98 -12.20 -9.07 -15.49
CA HIS A 98 -11.44 -10.31 -15.64
C HIS A 98 -9.96 -10.14 -15.30
N GLU A 99 -9.34 -9.09 -15.84
CA GLU A 99 -7.94 -8.75 -15.66
C GLU A 99 -7.79 -7.23 -15.75
N TYR A 100 -6.82 -6.68 -15.03
CA TYR A 100 -6.39 -5.29 -15.19
C TYR A 100 -4.89 -5.17 -14.98
N SER A 101 -4.28 -4.16 -15.61
CA SER A 101 -2.90 -3.78 -15.36
C SER A 101 -2.77 -2.25 -15.36
N ILE A 102 -1.83 -1.74 -14.56
CA ILE A 102 -1.52 -0.31 -14.50
C ILE A 102 -0.13 -0.11 -15.11
N SER A 103 -0.02 0.84 -16.03
CA SER A 103 1.21 1.18 -16.74
C SER A 103 1.54 2.67 -16.57
N PRO A 104 2.82 3.04 -16.38
CA PRO A 104 3.94 2.13 -16.14
C PRO A 104 3.77 1.39 -14.81
N LYS A 105 4.33 0.18 -14.72
CA LYS A 105 4.46 -0.50 -13.42
C LYS A 105 5.35 0.38 -12.55
N LYS A 106 4.93 0.66 -11.31
CA LYS A 106 5.80 1.33 -10.34
C LYS A 106 7.14 0.59 -10.30
N HIS A 107 8.23 1.31 -10.56
CA HIS A 107 9.59 0.82 -10.39
C HIS A 107 9.95 0.74 -8.92
#